data_AF-A0A6I9PJX9-F1
#
_entry.id   AF-A0A6I9PJX9-F1
#
_cell.length_a   1.000
_cell.length_b   1.000
_cell.length_c   1.000
_cell.angle_alpha   90.00
_cell.angle_beta   90.00
_cell.angle_gamma   90.00
#
_symmetry.space_group_name_H-M   'P 1'
#
loop_
_entity.id
_entity.type
_entity.pdbx_description
1 polymer ?
#
loop_
_entity_poly.entity_id
_entity_poly.type
_entity_poly.pdbx_seq_one_letter_code
_entity_poly.pdbx_strand_id
1 'polypeptide(L)'
;MEVLGGEFGDMTPQELAAPVDTIEEKWKLLPAFLKVKGLVKQHIDSFNYFINVEIKKIMKANEKITSDADPMWYLKYLNIYVGMPDVEESFNVTRPVSPHE
;
A
#
# COMPACT_ATOMS: atom_id res chain seq x y z
N MET A 1 -28.01 0.86 13.05
CA MET A 1 -26.65 1.31 12.67
C MET A 1 -26.64 2.24 11.45
N GLU A 2 -27.76 2.37 10.73
CA GLU A 2 -27.87 3.23 9.53
C GLU A 2 -28.05 4.74 9.82
N VAL A 3 -28.26 5.14 11.08
CA VAL A 3 -28.68 6.53 11.40
C VAL A 3 -27.52 7.55 11.41
N LEU A 4 -26.26 7.10 11.38
CA LEU A 4 -25.08 7.99 11.48
C LEU A 4 -24.33 8.18 10.15
N GLY A 5 -24.78 7.52 9.08
CA GLY A 5 -24.12 7.59 7.77
C GLY A 5 -24.31 8.93 7.05
N GLY A 6 -25.42 9.63 7.33
CA GLY A 6 -25.81 10.85 6.61
C GLY A 6 -25.08 12.12 7.03
N GLU A 7 -24.80 12.32 8.32
CA GLU A 7 -24.31 13.62 8.81
C GLU A 7 -22.83 13.91 8.49
N PHE A 8 -22.03 12.88 8.19
CA PHE A 8 -20.60 13.01 7.90
C PHE A 8 -20.25 12.69 6.43
N GLY A 9 -21.25 12.57 5.56
CA GLY A 9 -21.06 12.24 4.13
C GLY A 9 -20.58 13.43 3.31
N ASP A 10 -21.05 14.64 3.67
CA ASP A 10 -20.88 15.85 2.86
C ASP A 10 -19.85 16.85 3.42
N MET A 11 -19.14 16.49 4.51
CA MET A 11 -18.19 17.40 5.17
C MET A 11 -16.79 17.32 4.57
N THR A 12 -16.15 18.48 4.41
CA THR A 12 -14.78 18.61 3.92
C THR A 12 -13.74 18.20 4.96
N PRO A 13 -12.51 17.79 4.56
CA PRO A 13 -11.44 17.42 5.49
C PRO A 13 -11.10 18.50 6.53
N GLN A 14 -11.30 19.78 6.18
CA GLN A 14 -11.07 20.93 7.05
C GLN A 14 -12.13 21.04 8.14
N GLU A 15 -13.40 20.76 7.82
CA GLU A 15 -14.51 20.80 8.78
C GLU A 15 -14.43 19.62 9.77
N LEU A 16 -13.94 18.46 9.32
CA LEU A 16 -13.67 17.30 10.19
C LEU A 16 -12.49 17.51 11.15
N ALA A 17 -11.60 18.48 10.86
CA ALA A 17 -10.45 18.82 11.69
C ALA A 17 -10.74 19.94 12.71
N ALA A 18 -11.94 20.53 12.68
CA ALA A 18 -12.34 21.56 13.63
C ALA A 18 -12.41 21.01 15.07
N PRO A 19 -12.05 21.81 16.08
CA PRO A 19 -12.11 21.39 17.48
C PRO A 19 -13.55 21.07 17.91
N VAL A 20 -13.70 20.04 18.73
CA VAL A 20 -14.98 19.61 19.31
C VAL A 20 -15.08 20.14 20.73
N ASP A 21 -16.09 20.98 20.98
CA ASP A 21 -16.17 21.78 22.21
C ASP A 21 -16.74 21.00 23.42
N THR A 22 -17.60 20.00 23.18
CA THR A 22 -18.28 19.25 24.26
C THR A 22 -17.74 17.83 24.42
N ILE A 23 -17.64 17.35 25.67
CA ILE A 23 -17.14 15.99 25.99
C ILE A 23 -18.04 14.91 25.38
N GLU A 24 -19.35 15.16 25.36
CA GLU A 24 -20.38 14.27 24.79
C GLU A 24 -20.24 14.09 23.28
N GLU A 25 -19.52 14.99 22.59
CA GLU A 25 -19.29 14.88 21.14
C GLU A 25 -17.94 14.27 20.77
N LYS A 26 -17.02 14.09 21.74
CA LYS A 26 -15.70 13.51 21.48
C LYS A 26 -15.75 12.11 20.90
N TRP A 27 -16.81 11.33 21.14
CA TRP A 27 -16.95 10.01 20.52
C TRP A 27 -17.07 10.10 18.99
N LYS A 28 -17.55 11.23 18.43
CA LYS A 28 -17.63 11.47 16.97
C LYS A 28 -16.24 11.48 16.30
N LEU A 29 -15.18 11.72 17.07
CA LEU A 29 -13.80 11.66 16.58
C LEU A 29 -13.37 10.24 16.20
N LEU A 30 -13.93 9.21 16.85
CA LEU A 30 -13.56 7.83 16.58
C LEU A 30 -14.04 7.37 15.18
N PRO A 31 -15.33 7.53 14.78
CA PRO A 31 -15.76 7.32 13.40
C PRO A 31 -15.00 8.16 12.38
N ALA A 32 -14.73 9.44 12.67
CA ALA A 32 -13.98 10.33 11.79
C ALA A 32 -12.53 9.84 11.58
N PHE A 33 -11.85 9.45 12.65
CA PHE A 33 -10.51 8.87 12.60
C PHE A 33 -10.49 7.55 11.82
N LEU A 34 -11.48 6.68 12.04
CA LEU A 34 -11.61 5.41 11.33
C LEU A 34 -11.87 5.59 9.83
N LYS A 35 -12.60 6.64 9.42
CA LYS A 35 -12.77 6.98 7.99
C LYS A 35 -11.46 7.40 7.32
N VAL A 36 -10.65 8.23 8.00
CA VAL A 36 -9.43 8.82 7.40
C VAL A 36 -8.23 7.86 7.48
N LYS A 37 -8.04 7.26 8.65
CA LYS A 37 -6.88 6.41 8.93
C LYS A 37 -7.19 4.93 8.92
N GLY A 38 -8.43 4.47 9.13
CA GLY A 38 -8.74 3.03 9.16
C GLY A 38 -8.04 2.26 10.29
N LEU A 39 -8.55 1.07 10.63
CA LEU A 39 -7.94 0.20 11.66
C LEU A 39 -6.68 -0.52 11.16
N VAL A 40 -6.63 -0.87 9.87
CA VAL A 40 -5.61 -1.77 9.30
C VAL A 40 -4.61 -1.03 8.40
N LYS A 41 -4.73 0.30 8.29
CA LYS A 41 -3.97 1.08 7.32
C LYS A 41 -2.48 1.10 7.58
N GLN A 42 -2.03 0.90 8.82
CA GLN A 42 -0.60 0.80 9.13
C GLN A 42 0.10 -0.32 8.34
N HIS A 43 -0.53 -1.49 8.24
CA HIS A 43 0.02 -2.61 7.49
C HIS A 43 0.02 -2.33 5.98
N ILE A 44 -1.08 -1.76 5.48
CA ILE A 44 -1.23 -1.43 4.06
C ILE A 44 -0.24 -0.32 3.65
N ASP A 45 -0.09 0.73 4.45
CA ASP A 45 0.83 1.84 4.20
C ASP A 45 2.29 1.35 4.23
N SER A 46 2.64 0.49 5.19
CA SER A 46 3.97 -0.12 5.26
C SER A 46 4.25 -0.98 4.02
N PHE A 47 3.29 -1.79 3.58
CA PHE A 47 3.43 -2.62 2.38
C PHE A 47 3.55 -1.74 1.12
N ASN A 48 2.70 -0.73 0.98
CA ASN A 48 2.73 0.24 -0.13
C ASN A 48 4.07 0.96 -0.21
N TYR A 49 4.63 1.40 0.92
CA TYR A 49 5.94 2.04 0.95
C TYR A 49 7.05 1.05 0.57
N PHE A 50 6.97 -0.19 1.04
CA PHE A 50 7.91 -1.24 0.69
C PHE A 50 7.96 -1.52 -0.84
N ILE A 51 6.80 -1.77 -1.46
CA ILE A 51 6.72 -2.11 -2.89
C ILE A 51 7.07 -0.94 -3.81
N ASN A 52 6.79 0.30 -3.40
CA ASN A 52 7.00 1.46 -4.26
C ASN A 52 8.42 2.06 -4.15
N VAL A 53 9.02 1.96 -2.96
CA VAL A 53 10.26 2.68 -2.62
C VAL A 53 11.37 1.72 -2.19
N GLU A 54 11.16 0.95 -1.12
CA GLU A 54 12.26 0.19 -0.50
C GLU A 54 12.78 -0.95 -1.39
N ILE A 55 11.92 -1.65 -2.13
CA ILE A 55 12.35 -2.70 -3.05
C ILE A 55 13.32 -2.17 -4.13
N LYS A 56 13.10 -0.94 -4.61
CA LYS A 56 13.99 -0.28 -5.57
C LYS A 56 15.32 0.11 -4.94
N LYS A 57 15.32 0.50 -3.66
CA LYS A 57 16.55 0.77 -2.91
C LYS A 57 17.38 -0.50 -2.72
N ILE A 58 16.73 -1.62 -2.37
CA ILE A 58 17.38 -2.94 -2.24
C ILE A 58 18.01 -3.35 -3.57
N MET A 59 17.29 -3.22 -4.69
CA MET A 59 17.82 -3.50 -6.02
C MET A 59 19.02 -2.60 -6.34
N LYS A 60 18.93 -1.29 -6.06
CA LYS A 60 20.02 -0.34 -6.31
C LYS A 60 21.29 -0.67 -5.52
N ALA A 61 21.14 -1.12 -4.26
CA ALA A 61 22.28 -1.56 -3.44
C ALA A 61 22.97 -2.80 -4.01
N ASN A 62 22.23 -3.64 -4.75
CA ASN A 62 22.72 -4.89 -5.35
C ASN A 62 22.73 -4.81 -6.89
N GLU A 63 22.89 -3.61 -7.46
CA GLU A 63 22.58 -3.37 -8.88
C GLU A 63 23.51 -4.10 -9.84
N LYS A 64 24.70 -4.56 -9.43
CA LYS A 64 25.73 -5.10 -10.31
C LYS A 64 26.20 -6.47 -9.84
N ILE A 65 26.19 -7.44 -10.77
CA ILE A 65 26.79 -8.76 -10.60
C ILE A 65 27.97 -8.88 -11.55
N THR A 66 29.16 -9.21 -11.05
CA THR A 66 30.39 -9.37 -11.83
C THR A 66 30.79 -10.83 -11.89
N SER A 67 31.34 -11.27 -13.02
CA SER A 67 31.98 -12.59 -13.11
C SER A 67 33.40 -12.53 -12.55
N ASP A 68 33.81 -13.60 -11.88
CA ASP A 68 35.18 -13.88 -11.46
C ASP A 68 36.04 -14.42 -12.62
N ALA A 69 35.43 -15.13 -13.56
CA ALA A 69 36.10 -15.72 -14.72
C ALA A 69 36.35 -14.72 -15.87
N ASP A 70 35.43 -13.79 -16.12
CA ASP A 70 35.57 -12.76 -17.16
C ASP A 70 35.32 -11.34 -16.60
N PRO A 71 36.38 -10.52 -16.43
CA PRO A 71 36.27 -9.15 -15.94
C PRO A 71 35.50 -8.18 -16.86
N MET A 72 35.31 -8.52 -18.13
CA MET A 72 34.65 -7.66 -19.11
C MET A 72 33.13 -7.84 -19.13
N TRP A 73 32.63 -8.91 -18.51
CA TRP A 73 31.22 -9.21 -18.43
C TRP A 73 30.63 -8.85 -17.05
N TYR A 74 29.46 -8.20 -17.07
CA TYR A 74 28.67 -7.97 -15.87
C TYR A 74 27.17 -7.91 -16.20
N LEU A 75 26.34 -8.23 -15.22
CA LEU A 75 24.90 -7.99 -15.25
C LEU A 75 24.58 -6.77 -14.40
N LYS A 76 23.68 -5.91 -14.89
CA LYS A 76 23.19 -4.75 -14.14
C LYS A 76 21.67 -4.72 -14.08
N TYR A 77 21.11 -4.66 -12.88
CA TYR A 77 19.70 -4.38 -12.66
C TYR A 77 19.43 -2.90 -12.91
N LEU A 78 18.57 -2.61 -13.89
CA LEU A 78 18.19 -1.24 -14.24
C LEU A 78 16.97 -0.76 -13.47
N ASN A 79 15.98 -1.64 -13.31
CA ASN A 79 14.77 -1.36 -12.54
C ASN A 79 14.09 -2.66 -12.10
N ILE A 80 13.17 -2.56 -11.14
CA ILE A 80 12.32 -3.64 -10.65
C ILE A 80 10.86 -3.17 -10.57
N TYR A 81 9.95 -4.09 -10.87
CA TYR A 81 8.51 -3.84 -10.88
C TYR A 81 7.78 -4.96 -10.15
N VAL A 82 6.72 -4.61 -9.42
CA VAL A 82 5.77 -5.56 -8.85
C VAL A 82 4.58 -5.63 -9.80
N GLY A 83 4.32 -6.83 -10.35
CA GLY A 83 3.21 -7.07 -11.27
C GLY A 83 1.86 -7.25 -10.55
N MET A 84 0.84 -7.58 -11.32
CA MET A 84 -0.45 -8.00 -10.77
C MET A 84 -0.39 -9.47 -10.31
N PRO A 85 -1.21 -9.88 -9.33
CA PRO A 85 -1.28 -11.28 -8.91
C PRO A 85 -1.69 -12.18 -10.08
N ASP A 86 -0.86 -13.17 -10.37
CA ASP A 86 -1.03 -14.11 -11.48
C ASP A 86 -0.57 -15.51 -11.01
N VAL A 87 -1.26 -16.56 -11.44
CA VAL A 87 -0.94 -17.96 -11.16
C VAL A 87 -0.55 -18.65 -12.45
N GLU A 88 0.60 -19.32 -12.44
CA GLU A 88 1.06 -20.15 -13.55
C GLU A 88 0.43 -21.54 -13.47
N GLU A 89 -0.29 -21.92 -14.53
CA GLU A 89 -0.83 -23.26 -14.74
C GLU A 89 0.07 -24.08 -15.68
N SER A 90 -0.35 -25.30 -16.02
CA SER A 90 0.39 -26.14 -16.96
C SER A 90 0.49 -25.50 -18.34
N PHE A 91 1.58 -25.76 -19.06
CA PHE A 91 1.80 -25.33 -20.44
C PHE A 91 1.94 -23.81 -20.64
N ASN A 92 2.60 -23.10 -19.72
CA ASN A 92 2.86 -21.65 -19.80
C ASN A 92 1.58 -20.80 -19.90
N VAL A 93 0.46 -21.30 -19.36
CA VAL A 93 -0.78 -20.54 -19.27
C VAL A 93 -0.79 -19.82 -17.93
N THR A 94 -0.97 -18.51 -17.93
CA THR A 94 -1.10 -17.72 -16.70
C THR A 94 -2.49 -17.07 -16.64
N ARG A 95 -3.02 -16.89 -15.43
CA ARG A 95 -4.31 -16.23 -15.21
C ARG A 95 -4.32 -15.38 -13.93
N PRO A 96 -4.98 -14.21 -13.98
CA PRO A 96 -5.17 -13.41 -12.78
C PRO A 96 -6.02 -14.18 -11.75
N VAL A 97 -5.68 -14.00 -10.48
CA VAL A 97 -6.33 -14.71 -9.37
C VAL A 97 -7.01 -13.74 -8.42
N SER A 98 -8.14 -14.16 -7.85
CA SER A 98 -8.82 -13.39 -6.80
C SER A 98 -8.36 -13.84 -5.41
N PRO A 99 -8.45 -13.00 -4.36
CA PRO A 99 -8.03 -13.40 -3.01
C PRO A 99 -8.81 -14.57 -2.39
N HIS A 100 -10.01 -14.87 -2.90
CA HIS A 100 -10.85 -15.96 -2.38
C HIS A 100 -10.48 -17.32 -2.96
N GLU A 101 -9.86 -17.30 -4.13
CA GLU A 101 -9.50 -18.48 -4.90
C GLU A 101 -8.21 -19.11 -4.37
#